data_AF-U9TU41-F1
#
_entry.id   AF-U9TU41-F1
#
_cell.length_a   1.000
_cell.length_b   1.000
_cell.length_c   1.000
_cell.angle_alpha   90.00
_cell.angle_beta   90.00
_cell.angle_gamma   90.00
#
_symmetry.space_group_name_H-M   'P 1'
#
loop_
_entity.id
_entity.type
_entity.pdbx_description
1 polymer ?
#
loop_
_entity_poly.entity_id
_entity_poly.type
_entity_poly.pdbx_seq_one_letter_code
_entity_poly.pdbx_strand_id
1 'polypeptide(L)'
;MDELEKINVEETALNIEETVHDVINVVPHDGKPITKMAISPKSKYIVTYSQEDKSFVCWSQELEGPIYDKHASPECYFQSYMDFKVSDKMIIILNKEFIYDMKNEKKLSLIIMNLTM
;
A
#
# COMPACT_ATOMS: atom_id res chain seq x y z
N MET A 1 -11.01 -14.75 74.20
CA MET A 1 -12.00 -14.27 73.21
C MET A 1 -11.15 -13.49 72.25
N ASP A 2 -10.64 -14.21 71.26
CA ASP A 2 -9.45 -13.80 70.51
C ASP A 2 -9.87 -12.78 69.45
N GLU A 3 -9.17 -11.64 69.42
CA GLU A 3 -9.37 -10.61 68.40
C GLU A 3 -8.87 -11.16 67.06
N LEU A 4 -9.79 -11.28 66.11
CA LEU A 4 -9.50 -11.64 64.73
C LEU A 4 -8.79 -10.47 64.03
N GLU A 5 -7.53 -10.66 63.68
CA GLU A 5 -6.80 -9.77 62.77
C GLU A 5 -7.56 -9.67 61.43
N LYS A 6 -7.98 -8.45 61.09
CA LYS A 6 -8.53 -8.15 59.76
C LYS A 6 -7.38 -8.07 58.76
N ILE A 7 -7.29 -9.08 57.89
CA ILE A 7 -6.40 -9.08 56.74
C ILE A 7 -7.00 -8.12 55.70
N ASN A 8 -6.33 -6.98 55.46
CA ASN A 8 -6.65 -6.10 54.35
C ASN A 8 -6.05 -6.70 53.07
N VAL A 9 -6.89 -7.24 52.20
CA VAL A 9 -6.48 -7.65 50.85
C VAL A 9 -6.58 -6.41 49.97
N GLU A 10 -5.45 -5.78 49.67
CA GLU A 10 -5.41 -4.77 48.63
C GLU A 10 -5.61 -5.45 47.27
N GLU A 11 -6.76 -5.19 46.66
CA GLU A 11 -7.08 -5.60 45.30
C GLU A 11 -6.15 -4.82 44.35
N THR A 12 -5.03 -5.42 43.97
CA THR A 12 -4.19 -4.87 42.92
C THR A 12 -4.90 -5.10 41.60
N ALA A 13 -5.61 -4.07 41.12
CA ALA A 13 -6.10 -4.02 39.75
C ALA A 13 -4.91 -4.20 38.80
N LEU A 14 -4.81 -5.39 38.20
CA LEU A 14 -3.92 -5.63 37.08
C LEU A 14 -4.45 -4.81 35.90
N ASN A 15 -3.94 -3.58 35.73
CA ASN A 15 -4.10 -2.81 34.51
C ASN A 15 -3.35 -3.54 33.39
N ILE A 16 -4.03 -4.50 32.77
CA ILE A 16 -3.66 -4.96 31.44
C ILE A 16 -4.03 -3.80 30.52
N GLU A 17 -3.09 -2.86 30.35
CA GLU A 17 -3.13 -1.99 29.18
C GLU A 17 -2.96 -2.92 27.97
N GLU A 18 -4.10 -3.38 27.47
CA GLU A 18 -4.21 -4.01 26.17
C GLU A 18 -3.69 -2.97 25.18
N THR A 19 -2.42 -3.10 24.84
CA THR A 19 -1.80 -2.38 23.75
C THR A 19 -2.48 -2.92 22.50
N VAL A 20 -3.63 -2.33 22.17
CA VAL A 20 -4.27 -2.44 20.88
C VAL A 20 -3.23 -1.88 19.91
N HIS A 21 -2.38 -2.76 19.39
CA HIS A 21 -1.76 -2.52 18.11
C HIS A 21 -2.96 -2.42 17.17
N ASP A 22 -3.38 -1.18 16.90
CA ASP A 22 -4.27 -0.86 15.81
C ASP A 22 -3.58 -1.31 14.53
N VAL A 23 -3.65 -2.62 14.26
CA VAL A 23 -3.48 -3.17 12.93
C VAL A 23 -4.71 -2.64 12.21
N ILE A 24 -4.59 -1.43 11.68
CA ILE A 24 -5.52 -0.92 10.68
C ILE A 24 -5.48 -1.99 9.59
N ASN A 25 -6.50 -2.84 9.56
CA ASN A 25 -6.72 -3.80 8.49
C ASN A 25 -7.07 -2.98 7.26
N VAL A 26 -6.06 -2.37 6.63
CA VAL A 26 -6.23 -1.62 5.39
C VAL A 26 -6.56 -2.67 4.34
N VAL A 27 -7.85 -2.78 4.02
CA VAL A 27 -8.29 -3.68 2.96
C VAL A 27 -7.70 -3.15 1.65
N PRO A 28 -6.98 -3.98 0.88
CA PRO A 28 -6.45 -3.59 -0.43
C PRO A 28 -7.53 -2.97 -1.30
N HIS A 29 -7.16 -1.88 -1.98
CA HIS A 29 -8.04 -1.16 -2.89
C HIS A 29 -9.38 -0.71 -2.26
N ASP A 30 -9.41 -0.38 -0.97
CA ASP A 30 -10.64 -0.06 -0.23
C ASP A 30 -11.75 -1.13 -0.39
N GLY A 31 -11.34 -2.39 -0.58
CA GLY A 31 -12.23 -3.52 -0.83
C GLY A 31 -12.80 -3.60 -2.25
N LYS A 32 -12.35 -2.74 -3.18
CA LYS A 32 -12.77 -2.74 -4.58
C LYS A 32 -12.11 -3.85 -5.38
N PRO A 33 -12.74 -4.30 -6.49
CA PRO A 33 -12.18 -5.34 -7.33
C PRO A 33 -10.82 -4.95 -7.93
N ILE A 34 -9.86 -5.87 -7.87
CA ILE A 34 -8.61 -5.77 -8.63
C ILE A 34 -8.94 -6.00 -10.11
N THR A 35 -8.65 -5.02 -10.95
CA THR A 35 -8.95 -5.09 -12.39
C THR A 35 -7.72 -5.38 -13.24
N LYS A 36 -6.52 -5.09 -12.73
CA LYS A 36 -5.25 -5.30 -13.43
C LYS A 36 -4.13 -5.67 -12.45
N MET A 37 -3.13 -6.39 -12.95
CA MET A 37 -1.90 -6.69 -12.20
C MET A 37 -0.68 -6.73 -13.11
N ALA A 38 0.49 -6.44 -12.55
CA ALA A 38 1.78 -6.62 -13.20
C ALA A 38 2.79 -7.24 -12.23
N ILE A 39 3.69 -8.06 -12.76
CA ILE A 39 4.78 -8.70 -12.01
C ILE A 39 6.11 -8.13 -12.52
N SER A 40 7.02 -7.84 -11.60
CA SER A 40 8.34 -7.31 -11.97
C SER A 40 9.22 -8.39 -12.63
N PRO A 41 10.24 -8.02 -13.44
CA PRO A 41 11.04 -8.99 -14.20
C PRO A 41 11.67 -10.11 -13.35
N LYS A 42 12.12 -9.82 -12.14
CA LYS A 42 12.67 -10.81 -11.19
C LYS A 42 11.65 -11.29 -10.17
N SER A 43 10.37 -11.00 -10.37
CA SER A 43 9.27 -11.34 -9.45
C SER A 43 9.48 -10.80 -8.03
N LYS A 44 10.19 -9.68 -7.88
CA LYS A 44 10.35 -8.99 -6.59
C LYS A 44 9.08 -8.31 -6.14
N TYR A 45 8.29 -7.82 -7.10
CA TYR A 45 7.07 -7.08 -6.83
C TYR A 45 5.91 -7.59 -7.68
N ILE A 46 4.74 -7.67 -7.05
CA ILE A 46 3.45 -7.74 -7.74
C ILE A 46 2.77 -6.40 -7.46
N VAL A 47 2.31 -5.72 -8.49
CA VAL A 47 1.52 -4.49 -8.34
C VAL A 47 0.13 -4.75 -8.86
N THR A 48 -0.88 -4.49 -8.04
CA THR A 48 -2.29 -4.58 -8.37
C THR A 48 -2.88 -3.19 -8.55
N TYR A 49 -3.92 -3.10 -9.37
CA TYR A 49 -4.66 -1.88 -9.63
C TYR A 49 -6.16 -2.18 -9.59
N SER A 50 -6.92 -1.30 -8.95
CA SER A 50 -8.38 -1.29 -9.07
C SER A 50 -8.82 -0.06 -9.85
N GLN A 51 -9.69 -0.31 -10.83
CA GLN A 51 -10.23 0.75 -11.68
C GLN A 51 -11.28 1.60 -10.96
N GLU A 52 -11.94 1.04 -9.95
CA GLU A 52 -13.02 1.72 -9.23
C GLU A 52 -12.50 2.77 -8.25
N ASP A 53 -11.48 2.44 -7.46
CA ASP A 53 -10.86 3.37 -6.49
C ASP A 53 -9.60 4.07 -7.04
N LYS A 54 -9.10 3.62 -8.20
CA LYS A 54 -7.92 4.12 -8.91
C LYS A 54 -6.62 3.97 -8.13
N SER A 55 -6.54 3.05 -7.19
CA SER A 55 -5.35 2.86 -6.36
C SER A 55 -4.40 1.80 -6.93
N PHE A 56 -3.11 1.99 -6.65
CA PHE A 56 -2.09 0.95 -6.83
C PHE A 56 -1.70 0.38 -5.46
N VAL A 57 -1.52 -0.94 -5.42
CA VAL A 57 -1.01 -1.64 -4.23
C VAL A 57 0.16 -2.53 -4.64
N CYS A 58 1.29 -2.39 -3.97
CA CYS A 58 2.52 -3.14 -4.24
C CYS A 58 2.75 -4.20 -3.17
N TRP A 59 3.03 -5.43 -3.62
CA TRP A 59 3.21 -6.62 -2.79
C TRP A 59 4.62 -7.18 -2.99
N SER A 60 5.25 -7.64 -1.90
CA SER A 60 6.53 -8.35 -1.93
C SER A 60 6.69 -9.24 -0.71
N GLN A 61 7.53 -10.27 -0.81
CA GLN A 61 7.99 -11.04 0.35
C GLN A 61 9.00 -10.26 1.21
N GLU A 62 9.69 -9.28 0.62
CA GLU A 62 10.70 -8.46 1.31
C GLU A 62 10.08 -7.29 2.11
N LEU A 63 8.75 -7.12 2.06
CA LEU A 63 8.04 -6.03 2.72
C LEU A 63 7.26 -6.55 3.94
N GLU A 64 7.19 -5.73 4.99
CA GLU A 64 6.38 -6.00 6.20
C GLU A 64 4.86 -5.89 5.94
N GLY A 65 4.48 -5.43 4.75
CA GLY A 65 3.10 -5.32 4.30
C GLY A 65 3.02 -4.70 2.91
N PRO A 66 1.84 -4.68 2.29
CA PRO A 66 1.64 -3.99 1.03
C PRO A 66 1.92 -2.48 1.15
N ILE A 67 2.50 -1.89 0.11
CA ILE A 67 2.63 -0.44 -0.01
C ILE A 67 1.42 0.07 -0.79
N TYR A 68 0.69 1.00 -0.18
CA TYR A 68 -0.49 1.64 -0.76
C TYR A 68 -0.09 2.99 -1.32
N ASP A 69 -0.42 3.24 -2.59
CA ASP A 69 -0.19 4.54 -3.19
C ASP A 69 -1.45 5.03 -3.92
N LYS A 70 -2.12 5.99 -3.29
CA LYS A 70 -3.26 6.72 -3.85
C LYS A 70 -2.84 7.87 -4.77
N HIS A 71 -1.60 8.33 -4.65
CA HIS A 71 -1.03 9.44 -5.42
C HIS A 71 -0.44 8.97 -6.76
N ALA A 72 -0.11 7.68 -6.86
CA ALA A 72 0.15 6.98 -8.10
C ALA A 72 -1.04 7.01 -9.08
N SER A 73 -2.25 7.36 -8.62
CA SER A 73 -3.42 7.53 -9.48
C SER A 73 -3.06 8.52 -10.60
N PRO A 74 -2.90 8.06 -11.85
CA PRO A 74 -2.73 8.99 -12.95
C PRO A 74 -3.94 9.93 -12.93
N GLU A 75 -3.67 11.23 -12.94
CA GLU A 75 -4.64 12.23 -13.35
C GLU A 75 -5.39 11.67 -14.57
N CYS A 76 -6.72 11.79 -14.56
CA CYS A 76 -7.77 10.99 -15.19
C CYS A 76 -7.68 10.48 -16.65
N TYR A 77 -6.52 10.21 -17.25
CA TYR A 77 -6.42 10.25 -18.70
C TYR A 77 -6.98 9.02 -19.43
N PHE A 78 -6.84 7.76 -18.97
CA PHE A 78 -7.56 6.62 -19.56
C PHE A 78 -7.60 5.37 -18.65
N GLN A 79 -8.61 5.24 -17.78
CA GLN A 79 -8.71 4.12 -16.82
C GLN A 79 -9.04 2.76 -17.46
N SER A 80 -9.84 2.73 -18.52
CA SER A 80 -10.24 1.47 -19.19
C SER A 80 -9.12 0.89 -20.06
N TYR A 81 -8.35 1.74 -20.75
CA TYR A 81 -7.25 1.34 -21.64
C TYR A 81 -5.87 1.37 -20.97
N MET A 82 -5.79 1.70 -19.67
CA MET A 82 -4.52 1.71 -18.95
C MET A 82 -3.86 0.33 -19.01
N ASP A 83 -2.63 0.29 -19.52
CA ASP A 83 -1.71 -0.82 -19.29
C ASP A 83 -0.49 -0.28 -18.54
N PHE A 84 0.08 -1.13 -17.70
CA PHE A 84 1.26 -0.78 -16.94
C PHE A 84 2.24 -1.94 -16.85
N LYS A 85 3.48 -1.59 -16.59
CA LYS A 85 4.56 -2.53 -16.30
C LYS A 85 5.24 -2.05 -15.03
N VAL A 86 5.77 -2.99 -14.25
CA VAL A 86 6.49 -2.70 -13.01
C VAL A 86 7.93 -3.20 -13.13
N SER A 87 8.89 -2.40 -12.65
CA SER A 87 10.30 -2.80 -12.56
C SER A 87 10.64 -3.41 -11.21
N ASP A 88 11.81 -4.04 -11.11
CA ASP A 88 12.38 -4.52 -9.84
C ASP A 88 12.84 -3.38 -8.89
N LYS A 89 12.49 -2.12 -9.18
CA LYS A 89 12.75 -0.94 -8.35
C LYS A 89 11.46 -0.19 -7.94
N MET A 90 10.28 -0.83 -8.07
CA MET A 90 8.96 -0.21 -7.85
C MET A 90 8.64 0.98 -8.77
N ILE A 91 9.23 1.00 -9.96
CA ILE A 91 8.88 1.97 -11.00
C ILE A 91 7.74 1.40 -11.83
N ILE A 92 6.63 2.14 -11.93
CA ILE A 92 5.50 1.89 -12.82
C ILE A 92 5.71 2.66 -14.12
N ILE A 93 5.58 1.98 -15.25
CA ILE A 93 5.52 2.61 -16.58
C ILE A 93 4.07 2.54 -17.05
N LEU A 94 3.41 3.70 -17.16
CA LEU A 94 2.02 3.83 -17.61
C LEU A 94 1.99 4.20 -19.09
N ASN A 95 1.32 3.38 -19.91
CA ASN A 95 1.10 3.63 -21.33
C ASN A 95 2.35 4.00 -22.16
N LYS A 96 3.57 3.68 -21.67
CA LYS A 96 4.88 4.11 -22.23
C LYS A 96 5.10 5.63 -22.29
N GLU A 97 4.27 6.41 -21.61
CA GLU A 97 4.31 7.89 -21.61
C GLU A 97 4.72 8.45 -20.26
N PHE A 98 4.38 7.76 -19.16
CA PHE A 98 4.69 8.21 -17.81
C PHE A 98 5.47 7.16 -17.06
N ILE A 99 6.43 7.65 -16.27
CA ILE A 99 7.19 6.87 -15.32
C ILE A 99 6.84 7.37 -13.94
N TYR A 100 6.40 6.47 -13.07
CA TYR A 100 6.08 6.77 -11.69
C TYR A 100 6.93 5.91 -10.76
N ASP A 101 7.70 6.56 -9.90
CA ASP A 101 8.47 5.91 -8.85
C ASP A 101 7.61 5.86 -7.59
N MET A 102 6.99 4.70 -7.30
CA MET A 102 6.13 4.53 -6.12
C MET A 102 6.91 4.64 -4.82
N LYS A 103 8.20 4.31 -4.83
CA LYS A 103 9.01 4.32 -3.60
C LYS A 103 9.28 5.75 -3.12
N ASN A 104 9.47 6.67 -4.08
CA ASN A 104 9.80 8.06 -3.81
C ASN A 104 8.65 9.03 -4.14
N GLU A 105 7.47 8.50 -4.45
CA GLU A 105 6.27 9.24 -4.88
C GLU A 105 6.54 10.25 -6.01
N LYS A 106 7.43 9.91 -6.95
CA LYS A 106 7.93 10.84 -7.98
C LYS A 106 7.40 10.48 -9.37
N LYS A 107 6.70 11.43 -10.01
CA LYS A 107 6.21 11.32 -11.39
C LYS A 107 7.17 12.00 -12.36
N LEU A 108 7.49 11.31 -13.46
CA LEU A 108 8.22 11.84 -14.61
C LEU A 108 7.36 11.64 -15.87
N SER A 109 7.10 12.72 -16.59
CA SER A 109 6.49 12.67 -17.92
C SER A 109 7.57 12.45 -18.96
N LEU A 110 7.44 11.40 -19.77
CA LEU A 110 8.30 11.22 -20.94
C LEU A 110 7.80 12.18 -22.02
N ILE A 111 8.30 13.42 -22.02
CA ILE A 111 8.08 14.33 -23.14
C ILE A 111 8.87 13.75 -24.31
N ILE A 112 8.19 13.07 -25.23
CA ILE A 112 8.77 12.76 -26.54
C ILE A 112 8.91 14.12 -27.23
N MET A 113 10.09 14.73 -27.11
CA MET A 113 10.45 15.87 -27.95
C MET A 113 10.47 15.35 -29.38
N ASN A 114 9.42 15.63 -30.14
CA ASN A 114 9.46 15.47 -31.59
C ASN A 114 10.57 16.40 -32.09
N LEU A 115 11.76 15.85 -32.33
CA LEU A 115 12.79 16.49 -33.15
C LEU A 115 12.27 16.45 -34.59
N THR A 116 11.53 17.47 -34.99
CA THR A 116 11.35 17.78 -36.41
C THR A 116 12.70 18.21 -36.96
N MET A 117 13.29 17.37 -37.81
CA MET A 117 14.33 17.78 -38.77
C MET A 117 13.69 18.54 -39.93
#